data_AF-A0A485LV48-F1
#
_entry.id   AF-A0A485LV48-F1
#
_cell.length_a   1.000
_cell.length_b   1.000
_cell.length_c   1.000
_cell.angle_alpha   90.00
_cell.angle_beta   90.00
_cell.angle_gamma   90.00
#
_symmetry.space_group_name_H-M   'P 1'
#
loop_
_entity.id
_entity.type
_entity.pdbx_description
1 polymer ?
#
loop_
_entity_poly.entity_id
_entity_poly.type
_entity_poly.pdbx_seq_one_letter_code
_entity_poly.pdbx_strand_id
1 'polypeptide(L)'
;MLLGRDEQKEKGEKELAGYLQSGLIPVVGSELLKNDKVDGITGDQLNMLTKYADYVLVEADGSKGRSIKGHLDFEPVIPGVTTVLVVVIGADVLGKTLDEEYVHRSEIVSIRTGRKMGSLIDPEIIAGLITHPEELLRDCPSGAKVVSFINKLDCLKNIDEGRCLGRLLLGKKIRKVLLGSAKGVKPVLDVLEY
;
A
#
# COMPACT_ATOMS: atom_id res chain seq x y z
N MET A 1 -9.29 -18.79 -4.37
CA MET A 1 -10.50 -19.31 -3.70
C MET A 1 -11.53 -18.19 -3.60
N LEU A 2 -12.81 -18.48 -3.82
CA LEU A 2 -13.89 -17.49 -3.70
C LEU A 2 -14.69 -17.71 -2.42
N LEU A 3 -14.85 -16.67 -1.60
CA LEU A 3 -15.68 -16.71 -0.39
C LEU A 3 -17.05 -16.07 -0.67
N GLY A 4 -18.08 -16.91 -0.84
CA GLY A 4 -19.47 -16.46 -1.02
C GLY A 4 -19.99 -15.62 0.14
N ARG A 5 -21.02 -14.79 -0.10
CA ARG A 5 -21.40 -13.72 0.83
C ARG A 5 -22.06 -14.19 2.13
N ASP A 6 -22.87 -15.25 2.20
CA ASP A 6 -23.51 -15.62 3.50
C ASP A 6 -23.83 -17.11 3.81
N GLU A 7 -23.63 -18.10 2.92
CA GLU A 7 -23.99 -19.51 3.24
C GLU A 7 -22.86 -20.55 3.06
N GLN A 8 -21.64 -20.13 2.74
CA GLN A 8 -20.51 -21.04 2.45
C GLN A 8 -19.33 -20.91 3.44
N LYS A 9 -19.50 -20.21 4.57
CA LYS A 9 -18.43 -19.94 5.55
C LYS A 9 -17.73 -21.21 6.03
N GLU A 10 -18.46 -22.19 6.55
CA GLU A 10 -17.85 -23.38 7.16
C GLU A 10 -17.15 -24.29 6.14
N LYS A 11 -17.67 -24.39 4.91
CA LYS A 11 -17.03 -25.12 3.82
C LYS A 11 -15.76 -24.41 3.35
N GLY A 12 -15.83 -23.08 3.23
CA GLY A 12 -14.69 -22.26 2.85
C GLY A 12 -13.56 -22.29 3.90
N GLU A 13 -13.90 -22.33 5.18
CA GLU A 13 -12.91 -22.45 6.26
C GLU A 13 -12.17 -23.80 6.22
N LYS A 14 -12.88 -24.91 6.03
CA LYS A 14 -12.26 -26.25 5.96
C LYS A 14 -11.36 -26.40 4.73
N GLU A 15 -11.78 -25.87 3.59
CA GLU A 15 -10.96 -25.86 2.37
C GLU A 15 -9.70 -25.00 2.54
N LEU A 16 -9.83 -23.79 3.12
CA LEU A 16 -8.70 -22.92 3.39
C LEU A 16 -7.68 -23.58 4.32
N ALA A 17 -8.14 -24.17 5.42
CA ALA A 17 -7.28 -24.89 6.36
C ALA A 17 -6.54 -26.03 5.65
N GLY A 18 -7.21 -26.78 4.78
CA GLY A 18 -6.59 -27.81 3.95
C GLY A 18 -5.51 -27.26 3.03
N TYR A 19 -5.76 -26.14 2.33
CA TYR A 19 -4.77 -25.50 1.46
C TYR A 19 -3.53 -25.05 2.24
N LEU A 20 -3.72 -24.37 3.37
CA LEU A 20 -2.61 -23.89 4.19
C LEU A 20 -1.78 -25.04 4.79
N GLN A 21 -2.43 -26.11 5.28
CA GLN A 21 -1.76 -27.32 5.79
C GLN A 21 -0.95 -28.04 4.70
N SER A 22 -1.36 -27.95 3.44
CA SER A 22 -0.61 -28.49 2.31
C SER A 22 0.56 -27.62 1.83
N GLY A 23 0.78 -26.47 2.47
CA GLY A 23 1.86 -25.52 2.12
C GLY A 23 1.53 -24.58 0.96
N LEU A 24 0.27 -24.52 0.51
CA LEU A 24 -0.16 -23.59 -0.53
C LEU A 24 -0.36 -22.17 0.04
N ILE A 25 -0.15 -21.17 -0.81
CA ILE A 25 -0.37 -19.74 -0.51
C ILE A 25 -1.59 -19.27 -1.33
N PRO A 26 -2.81 -19.36 -0.79
CA PRO A 26 -4.01 -19.07 -1.56
C PRO A 26 -4.21 -17.57 -1.75
N VAL A 27 -4.65 -17.18 -2.95
CA VAL A 27 -5.27 -15.86 -3.20
C VAL A 27 -6.76 -15.98 -2.97
N VAL A 28 -7.32 -15.07 -2.16
CA VAL A 28 -8.72 -15.09 -1.74
C VAL A 28 -9.42 -13.83 -2.25
N GLY A 29 -10.61 -14.01 -2.82
CA GLY A 29 -11.51 -12.93 -3.22
C GLY A 29 -12.96 -13.34 -3.03
N SER A 30 -13.90 -12.45 -3.28
CA SER A 30 -15.34 -12.81 -3.24
C SER A 30 -15.84 -13.29 -4.60
N GLU A 31 -15.41 -12.65 -5.70
CA GLU A 31 -15.77 -13.04 -7.07
C GLU A 31 -14.67 -12.68 -8.08
N LEU A 32 -14.71 -13.30 -9.26
CA LEU A 32 -13.93 -12.89 -10.42
C LEU A 32 -14.77 -11.96 -11.30
N LEU A 33 -14.30 -10.74 -11.51
CA LEU A 33 -14.94 -9.72 -12.33
C LEU A 33 -14.63 -9.94 -13.82
N LYS A 34 -15.44 -9.34 -14.70
CA LYS A 34 -15.36 -9.48 -16.18
C LYS A 34 -14.03 -9.04 -16.82
N ASN A 35 -13.14 -8.40 -16.06
CA ASN A 35 -11.85 -7.85 -16.50
C ASN A 35 -10.66 -8.55 -15.83
N ASP A 36 -10.81 -9.83 -15.48
CA ASP A 36 -9.81 -10.65 -14.78
C ASP A 36 -9.37 -10.08 -13.42
N LYS A 37 -10.16 -9.14 -12.86
CA LYS A 37 -9.95 -8.65 -11.50
C LYS A 37 -10.68 -9.52 -10.51
N VAL A 38 -10.14 -9.57 -9.31
CA VAL A 38 -10.76 -10.24 -8.17
C VAL A 38 -11.44 -9.18 -7.30
N ASP A 39 -12.71 -9.37 -6.97
CA ASP A 39 -13.41 -8.51 -6.02
C ASP A 39 -12.98 -8.82 -4.58
N GLY A 40 -12.98 -7.79 -3.75
CA GLY A 40 -12.50 -7.86 -2.37
C GLY A 40 -13.37 -8.74 -1.48
N ILE A 41 -12.83 -9.11 -0.32
CA ILE A 41 -13.56 -9.79 0.76
C ILE A 41 -14.02 -8.77 1.81
N THR A 42 -14.99 -9.14 2.64
CA THR A 42 -15.44 -8.30 3.75
C THR A 42 -14.45 -8.31 4.91
N GLY A 43 -14.54 -7.31 5.79
CA GLY A 43 -13.73 -7.27 7.02
C GLY A 43 -13.92 -8.50 7.91
N ASP A 44 -15.14 -9.03 8.00
CA ASP A 44 -15.42 -10.25 8.77
C ASP A 44 -14.77 -11.50 8.15
N GLN A 45 -14.80 -11.61 6.82
CA GLN A 45 -14.10 -12.67 6.11
C GLN A 45 -12.59 -12.56 6.36
N LEU A 46 -12.02 -11.36 6.30
CA LEU A 46 -10.60 -11.14 6.62
C LEU A 46 -10.27 -11.52 8.07
N ASN A 47 -11.10 -11.13 9.04
CA ASN A 47 -10.94 -11.49 10.46
C ASN A 47 -10.99 -12.99 10.71
N MET A 48 -11.71 -13.73 9.88
CA MET A 48 -11.71 -15.19 9.91
C MET A 48 -10.40 -15.75 9.34
N LEU A 49 -9.91 -15.22 8.21
CA LEU A 49 -8.65 -15.68 7.59
C LEU A 49 -7.45 -15.56 8.54
N THR A 50 -7.38 -14.50 9.35
CA THR A 50 -6.27 -14.30 10.30
C THR A 50 -6.20 -15.36 11.40
N LYS A 51 -7.24 -16.18 11.59
CA LYS A 51 -7.23 -17.30 12.56
C LYS A 51 -6.56 -18.55 12.00
N TYR A 52 -6.43 -18.65 10.67
CA TYR A 52 -5.97 -19.85 9.99
C TYR A 52 -4.59 -19.70 9.35
N ALA A 53 -4.10 -18.48 9.17
CA ALA A 53 -2.80 -18.19 8.57
C ALA A 53 -1.90 -17.40 9.52
N ASP A 54 -0.61 -17.74 9.53
CA ASP A 54 0.41 -16.97 10.26
C ASP A 54 0.56 -15.54 9.73
N TYR A 55 0.36 -15.38 8.41
CA TYR A 55 0.43 -14.10 7.71
C TYR A 55 -0.72 -13.96 6.71
N VAL A 56 -1.32 -12.78 6.69
CA VAL A 56 -2.29 -12.38 5.67
C VAL A 56 -1.81 -11.09 5.03
N LEU A 57 -1.55 -11.13 3.72
CA LEU A 57 -1.18 -9.94 2.94
C LEU A 57 -2.43 -9.38 2.26
N VAL A 58 -2.71 -8.10 2.51
CA VAL A 58 -3.87 -7.41 1.93
C VAL A 58 -3.37 -6.30 1.01
N GLU A 59 -3.73 -6.37 -0.27
CA GLU A 59 -3.61 -5.24 -1.19
C GLU A 59 -4.83 -4.33 -0.96
N ALA A 60 -4.63 -3.20 -0.28
CA ALA A 60 -5.74 -2.33 0.14
C ALA A 60 -6.29 -1.48 -1.01
N ASP A 61 -5.43 -1.10 -1.96
CA ASP A 61 -5.82 -0.18 -3.02
C ASP A 61 -5.06 -0.38 -4.32
N GLY A 62 -5.70 0.01 -5.43
CA GLY A 62 -5.11 -0.01 -6.75
C GLY A 62 -4.76 1.39 -7.23
N SER A 63 -3.49 1.62 -7.58
CA SER A 63 -3.02 2.87 -8.20
C SER A 63 -3.07 2.87 -9.73
N LYS A 64 -3.66 1.83 -10.35
CA LYS A 64 -3.51 1.53 -11.79
C LYS A 64 -2.04 1.42 -12.23
N GLY A 65 -1.15 0.99 -11.32
CA GLY A 65 0.28 0.87 -11.57
C GLY A 65 1.06 2.18 -11.47
N ARG A 66 0.44 3.29 -11.06
CA ARG A 66 1.12 4.57 -10.81
C ARG A 66 1.88 4.54 -9.48
N SER A 67 2.95 5.30 -9.42
CA SER A 67 3.92 5.29 -8.31
C SER A 67 3.47 6.07 -7.08
N ILE A 68 2.56 7.02 -7.27
CA ILE A 68 1.84 7.72 -6.21
C ILE A 68 0.38 7.93 -6.65
N LYS A 69 -0.51 8.17 -5.69
CA LYS A 69 -1.92 8.42 -5.95
C LYS A 69 -2.51 9.44 -4.99
N GLY A 70 -3.45 10.23 -5.47
CA GLY A 70 -4.35 10.99 -4.60
C GLY A 70 -5.43 10.05 -4.07
N HIS A 71 -5.66 10.05 -2.76
CA HIS A 71 -6.67 9.20 -2.11
C HIS A 71 -8.03 9.93 -2.08
N LEU A 72 -9.11 9.19 -2.37
CA LEU A 72 -10.47 9.69 -2.12
C LEU A 72 -10.75 9.65 -0.61
N ASP A 73 -11.83 10.31 -0.17
CA ASP A 73 -12.13 10.44 1.27
C ASP A 73 -12.41 9.11 1.97
N PHE A 74 -12.82 8.08 1.22
CA PHE A 74 -13.04 6.71 1.70
C PHE A 74 -11.86 5.77 1.44
N GLU A 75 -10.72 6.28 0.96
CA GLU A 75 -9.52 5.50 0.67
C GLU A 75 -8.31 5.91 1.53
N PRO A 76 -7.38 4.96 1.80
CA PRO A 76 -7.53 3.53 1.55
C PRO A 76 -8.42 2.87 2.60
N VAL A 77 -9.05 1.75 2.25
CA VAL A 77 -9.74 0.92 3.24
C VAL A 77 -8.68 0.14 4.01
N ILE A 78 -8.40 0.55 5.25
CA ILE A 78 -7.47 -0.15 6.15
C ILE A 78 -8.26 -1.07 7.08
N PRO A 79 -8.05 -2.39 7.03
CA PRO A 79 -8.74 -3.29 7.95
C PRO A 79 -8.39 -3.03 9.41
N GLY A 80 -9.38 -3.12 10.31
CA GLY A 80 -9.18 -2.93 11.75
C GLY A 80 -8.21 -3.94 12.39
N VAL A 81 -8.04 -5.12 11.79
CA VAL A 81 -7.08 -6.15 12.22
C VAL A 81 -5.66 -5.96 11.68
N THR A 82 -5.38 -4.86 10.99
CA THR A 82 -4.05 -4.57 10.44
C THR A 82 -3.02 -4.48 11.56
N THR A 83 -1.99 -5.34 11.50
CA THR A 83 -0.87 -5.34 12.44
C THR A 83 0.33 -4.56 11.89
N VAL A 84 0.51 -4.55 10.57
CA VAL A 84 1.54 -3.81 9.85
C VAL A 84 0.91 -3.17 8.62
N LEU A 85 1.00 -1.84 8.52
CA LEU A 85 0.62 -1.08 7.34
C LEU A 85 1.88 -0.72 6.56
N VAL A 86 1.97 -1.18 5.31
CA VAL A 86 3.08 -0.86 4.41
C VAL A 86 2.63 0.18 3.39
N VAL A 87 3.17 1.39 3.49
CA VAL A 87 2.93 2.47 2.53
C VAL A 87 3.94 2.35 1.40
N VAL A 88 3.51 1.92 0.22
CA VAL A 88 4.39 1.73 -0.94
C VAL A 88 4.41 3.00 -1.79
N ILE A 89 5.61 3.50 -2.08
CA ILE A 89 5.85 4.71 -2.88
C ILE A 89 6.83 4.35 -3.98
N GLY A 90 6.54 4.69 -5.24
CA GLY A 90 7.50 4.53 -6.33
C GLY A 90 8.39 5.76 -6.47
N ALA A 91 9.70 5.58 -6.28
CA ALA A 91 10.68 6.66 -6.36
C ALA A 91 10.88 7.21 -7.78
N ASP A 92 10.56 6.43 -8.81
CA ASP A 92 10.63 6.80 -10.23
C ASP A 92 9.75 8.00 -10.62
N VAL A 93 8.87 8.44 -9.71
CA VAL A 93 8.06 9.64 -9.86
C VAL A 93 8.81 10.93 -9.50
N LEU A 94 9.92 10.85 -8.76
CA LEU A 94 10.72 12.04 -8.40
C LEU A 94 11.28 12.71 -9.66
N GLY A 95 11.12 14.03 -9.73
CA GLY A 95 11.49 14.83 -10.91
C GLY A 95 10.55 14.64 -12.12
N LYS A 96 9.44 13.89 -11.98
CA LYS A 96 8.38 13.82 -12.99
C LYS A 96 7.35 14.92 -12.78
N THR A 97 6.50 15.13 -13.78
CA THR A 97 5.42 16.11 -13.74
C THR A 97 4.24 15.58 -12.91
N LEU A 98 3.62 16.48 -12.14
CA LEU A 98 2.36 16.22 -11.46
C LEU A 98 1.21 16.25 -12.48
N ASP A 99 0.90 15.08 -13.05
CA ASP A 99 -0.17 14.85 -14.03
C ASP A 99 -0.65 13.38 -14.00
N GLU A 100 -1.66 13.06 -14.82
CA GLU A 100 -2.24 11.70 -14.91
C GLU A 100 -1.31 10.65 -15.58
N GLU A 101 -0.22 11.08 -16.21
CA GLU A 101 0.78 10.15 -16.75
C GLU A 101 1.54 9.47 -15.61
N TYR A 102 1.90 10.23 -14.57
CA TYR A 102 2.74 9.75 -13.48
C TYR A 102 1.99 9.51 -12.16
N VAL A 103 0.87 10.21 -11.94
CA VAL A 103 0.14 10.23 -10.68
C VAL A 103 -1.31 9.81 -10.90
N HIS A 104 -1.79 8.83 -10.13
CA HIS A 104 -3.20 8.45 -10.20
C HIS A 104 -4.07 9.47 -9.46
N ARG A 105 -5.02 10.11 -10.16
CA ARG A 105 -5.85 11.20 -9.60
C ARG A 105 -4.99 12.38 -9.15
N SER A 106 -4.16 12.85 -10.07
CA SER A 106 -3.21 13.95 -9.92
C SER A 106 -3.84 15.25 -9.41
N GLU A 107 -5.07 15.56 -9.81
CA GLU A 107 -5.82 16.72 -9.32
C GLU A 107 -6.05 16.67 -7.80
N ILE A 108 -6.31 15.49 -7.24
CA ILE A 108 -6.45 15.32 -5.79
C ILE A 108 -5.10 15.62 -5.10
N VAL A 109 -4.00 15.10 -5.64
CA VAL A 109 -2.65 15.38 -5.10
C VAL A 109 -2.35 16.88 -5.18
N SER A 110 -2.69 17.54 -6.29
CA SER A 110 -2.53 18.99 -6.47
C SER A 110 -3.30 19.78 -5.41
N ILE A 111 -4.57 19.46 -5.18
CA ILE A 111 -5.41 20.10 -4.16
C ILE A 111 -4.86 19.87 -2.74
N ARG A 112 -4.48 18.62 -2.40
CA ARG A 112 -4.01 18.26 -1.05
C ARG A 112 -2.64 18.86 -0.72
N THR A 113 -1.75 18.93 -1.70
CA THR A 113 -0.39 19.45 -1.50
C THR A 113 -0.25 20.94 -1.80
N GLY A 114 -1.30 21.58 -2.33
CA GLY A 114 -1.27 22.97 -2.80
C GLY A 114 -0.38 23.21 -4.02
N ARG A 115 0.06 22.14 -4.70
CA ARG A 115 0.99 22.23 -5.83
C ARG A 115 0.24 22.34 -7.14
N LYS A 116 0.79 23.10 -8.08
CA LYS A 116 0.18 23.27 -9.40
C LYS A 116 0.35 22.00 -10.25
N MET A 117 -0.69 21.62 -10.96
CA MET A 117 -0.61 20.66 -12.06
C MET A 117 0.53 21.00 -13.03
N GLY A 118 1.29 19.99 -13.45
CA GLY A 118 2.48 20.13 -14.31
C GLY A 118 3.76 20.59 -13.59
N SER A 119 3.71 20.88 -12.28
CA SER A 119 4.94 21.10 -11.50
C SER A 119 5.73 19.80 -11.32
N LEU A 120 7.02 19.92 -11.01
CA LEU A 120 7.86 18.76 -10.72
C LEU A 120 7.53 18.19 -9.34
N ILE A 121 7.52 16.86 -9.25
CA ILE A 121 7.32 16.12 -8.01
C ILE A 121 8.66 16.05 -7.27
N ASP A 122 8.72 16.71 -6.12
CA ASP A 122 9.85 16.71 -5.19
C ASP A 122 9.56 15.79 -3.97
N PRO A 123 10.57 15.45 -3.15
CA PRO A 123 10.38 14.67 -1.92
C PRO A 123 9.34 15.27 -0.97
N GLU A 124 9.27 16.60 -0.86
CA GLU A 124 8.36 17.31 0.03
C GLU A 124 6.89 17.12 -0.34
N ILE A 125 6.56 17.08 -1.64
CA ILE A 125 5.21 16.80 -2.14
C ILE A 125 4.76 15.42 -1.68
N ILE A 126 5.61 14.41 -1.87
CA ILE A 126 5.29 13.04 -1.51
C ILE A 126 5.18 12.92 0.02
N ALA A 127 6.13 13.47 0.77
CA ALA A 127 6.09 13.44 2.22
C ALA A 127 4.84 14.14 2.77
N GLY A 128 4.47 15.29 2.21
CA GLY A 128 3.26 16.03 2.56
C GLY A 128 2.01 15.19 2.35
N LEU A 129 1.88 14.53 1.19
CA LEU A 129 0.75 13.65 0.87
C LEU A 129 0.64 12.45 1.83
N ILE A 130 1.77 11.83 2.20
CA ILE A 130 1.76 10.61 3.03
C ILE A 130 1.56 10.92 4.52
N THR A 131 2.15 12.02 5.01
CA THR A 131 2.14 12.36 6.43
C THR A 131 0.99 13.28 6.82
N HIS A 132 0.16 13.71 5.87
CA HIS A 132 -0.97 14.59 6.15
C HIS A 132 -1.90 13.95 7.20
N PRO A 133 -2.17 14.63 8.33
CA PRO A 133 -2.85 14.04 9.49
C PRO A 133 -4.22 13.40 9.20
N GLU A 134 -4.92 13.93 8.20
CA GLU A 134 -6.28 13.51 7.81
C GLU A 134 -6.30 12.58 6.58
N GLU A 135 -5.17 12.06 6.12
CA GLU A 135 -5.14 11.31 4.85
C GLU A 135 -4.88 9.82 5.08
N LEU A 136 -3.81 9.30 4.46
CA LEU A 136 -3.51 7.88 4.32
C LEU A 136 -3.53 7.11 5.65
N LEU A 137 -3.12 7.77 6.73
CA LEU A 137 -2.91 7.17 8.05
C LEU A 137 -4.04 7.52 9.05
N ARG A 138 -5.19 7.98 8.55
CA ARG A 138 -6.35 8.35 9.38
C ARG A 138 -6.97 7.12 10.06
N ASP A 139 -7.26 6.11 9.27
CA ASP A 139 -7.96 4.88 9.73
C ASP A 139 -6.97 3.76 10.12
N CYS A 140 -5.69 4.10 10.28
CA CYS A 140 -4.68 3.15 10.72
C CYS A 140 -4.93 2.76 12.19
N PRO A 141 -5.07 1.46 12.52
CA PRO A 141 -5.27 1.01 13.89
C PRO A 141 -4.13 1.49 14.81
N SER A 142 -4.45 1.91 16.02
CA SER A 142 -3.46 2.49 16.96
C SER A 142 -2.32 1.55 17.33
N GLY A 143 -2.54 0.23 17.28
CA GLY A 143 -1.52 -0.79 17.51
C GLY A 143 -0.74 -1.22 16.27
N ALA A 144 -1.12 -0.74 15.08
CA ALA A 144 -0.47 -1.14 13.83
C ALA A 144 0.90 -0.45 13.68
N LYS A 145 1.90 -1.21 13.24
CA LYS A 145 3.20 -0.65 12.85
C LYS A 145 3.06 -0.06 11.45
N VAL A 146 3.40 1.22 11.27
CA VAL A 146 3.44 1.84 9.94
C VAL A 146 4.88 1.85 9.44
N VAL A 147 5.08 1.27 8.25
CA VAL A 147 6.36 1.22 7.54
C VAL A 147 6.16 1.80 6.15
N SER A 148 7.02 2.72 5.73
CA SER A 148 7.03 3.14 4.32
C SER A 148 8.06 2.33 3.55
N PHE A 149 7.72 1.92 2.34
CA PHE A 149 8.65 1.32 1.39
C PHE A 149 8.77 2.21 0.16
N ILE A 150 9.91 2.88 0.04
CA ILE A 150 10.31 3.62 -1.15
C ILE A 150 10.88 2.61 -2.15
N ASN A 151 10.01 2.15 -3.03
CA ASN A 151 10.29 1.18 -4.08
C ASN A 151 10.88 1.88 -5.32
N LYS A 152 11.43 1.09 -6.25
CA LYS A 152 12.02 1.55 -7.53
C LYS A 152 13.19 2.51 -7.34
N LEU A 153 13.94 2.36 -6.26
CA LEU A 153 15.13 3.18 -5.99
C LEU A 153 16.21 3.01 -7.08
N ASP A 154 16.23 1.85 -7.74
CA ASP A 154 17.08 1.53 -8.89
C ASP A 154 16.75 2.34 -10.15
N CYS A 155 15.56 2.96 -10.21
CA CYS A 155 15.16 3.84 -11.32
C CYS A 155 15.64 5.29 -11.12
N LEU A 156 16.12 5.65 -9.93
CA LEU A 156 16.61 6.99 -9.65
C LEU A 156 18.02 7.20 -10.24
N LYS A 157 18.23 8.35 -10.88
CA LYS A 157 19.58 8.80 -11.22
C LYS A 157 20.36 9.23 -9.98
N ASN A 158 19.66 9.84 -9.02
CA ASN A 158 20.22 10.29 -7.76
C ASN A 158 19.51 9.62 -6.58
N ILE A 159 20.16 8.64 -5.96
CA ILE A 159 19.61 7.89 -4.82
C ILE A 159 19.39 8.79 -3.59
N ASP A 160 20.11 9.91 -3.49
CA ASP A 160 19.97 10.83 -2.37
C ASP A 160 18.60 11.49 -2.30
N GLU A 161 17.88 11.63 -3.42
CA GLU A 161 16.48 12.11 -3.42
C GLU A 161 15.56 11.12 -2.72
N GLY A 162 15.74 9.82 -2.97
CA GLY A 162 15.00 8.76 -2.27
C GLY A 162 15.34 8.70 -0.78
N ARG A 163 16.62 8.91 -0.41
CA ARG A 163 17.04 9.04 1.00
C ARG A 163 16.46 10.29 1.66
N CYS A 164 16.40 11.41 0.94
CA CYS A 164 15.78 12.65 1.40
C CYS A 164 14.30 12.42 1.73
N LEU A 165 13.55 11.84 0.79
CA LEU A 165 12.17 11.44 1.01
C LEU A 165 12.03 10.53 2.23
N GLY A 166 12.90 9.52 2.37
CA GLY A 166 12.85 8.62 3.51
C GLY A 166 13.04 9.33 4.85
N ARG A 167 13.91 10.33 4.93
CA ARG A 167 14.08 11.16 6.13
C ARG A 167 12.87 12.03 6.43
N LEU A 168 12.24 12.60 5.39
CA LEU A 168 11.02 13.41 5.54
C LEU A 168 9.81 12.58 6.01
N LEU A 169 9.76 11.29 5.65
CA LEU A 169 8.71 10.38 6.10
C LEU A 169 8.89 9.91 7.55
N LEU A 170 10.13 9.89 8.07
CA LEU A 170 10.38 9.46 9.44
C LEU A 170 9.71 10.39 10.44
N GLY A 171 8.99 9.81 11.40
CA GLY A 171 8.35 10.55 12.48
C GLY A 171 7.62 9.64 13.45
N LYS A 172 6.74 10.24 14.28
CA LYS A 172 6.05 9.49 15.35
C LYS A 172 5.21 8.32 14.83
N LYS A 173 4.53 8.50 13.69
CA LYS A 173 3.68 7.48 13.04
C LYS A 173 4.51 6.48 12.22
N ILE A 174 5.42 6.97 11.37
CA ILE A 174 6.28 6.13 10.51
C ILE A 174 7.69 6.10 11.12
N ARG A 175 7.98 5.04 11.89
CA ARG A 175 9.28 4.90 12.57
C ARG A 175 10.35 4.20 11.73
N LYS A 176 9.94 3.62 10.60
CA LYS A 176 10.81 2.83 9.73
C LYS A 176 10.48 3.11 8.28
N VAL A 177 11.51 3.41 7.50
CA VAL A 177 11.43 3.55 6.05
C VAL A 177 12.41 2.59 5.40
N LEU A 178 11.88 1.71 4.55
CA LEU A 178 12.65 0.81 3.71
C LEU A 178 12.91 1.49 2.37
N LEU A 179 14.13 1.42 1.88
CA LEU A 179 14.49 1.90 0.54
C LEU A 179 14.97 0.73 -0.29
N GLY A 180 14.44 0.59 -1.51
CA GLY A 180 14.94 -0.43 -2.41
C GLY A 180 14.12 -0.67 -3.65
N SER A 181 14.14 -1.91 -4.12
CA SER A 181 13.55 -2.33 -5.39
C SER A 181 12.91 -3.70 -5.25
N ALA A 182 11.58 -3.77 -5.27
CA ALA A 182 10.84 -5.02 -5.12
C ALA A 182 11.20 -6.09 -6.16
N LYS A 183 11.69 -5.66 -7.35
CA LYS A 183 12.13 -6.55 -8.42
C LYS A 183 13.62 -6.88 -8.37
N GLY A 184 14.38 -6.22 -7.50
CA GLY A 184 15.80 -6.46 -7.31
C GLY A 184 16.07 -7.77 -6.57
N VAL A 185 17.26 -8.34 -6.78
CA VAL A 185 17.72 -9.57 -6.09
C VAL A 185 17.73 -9.39 -4.57
N LYS A 186 18.11 -8.19 -4.11
CA LYS A 186 18.02 -7.76 -2.71
C LYS A 186 16.99 -6.63 -2.61
N PRO A 187 15.72 -6.93 -2.25
CA PRO A 187 14.65 -5.94 -2.33
C PRO A 187 14.82 -4.72 -1.43
N VAL A 188 15.47 -4.91 -0.28
CA VAL A 188 15.77 -3.83 0.67
C VAL A 188 17.26 -3.48 0.56
N LEU A 189 17.54 -2.27 0.07
CA LEU A 189 18.89 -1.75 -0.10
C LEU A 189 19.35 -1.00 1.14
N ASP A 190 18.45 -0.26 1.78
CA ASP A 190 18.73 0.53 2.98
C ASP A 190 17.51 0.62 3.89
N VAL A 191 17.75 0.90 5.17
CA VAL A 191 16.71 1.06 6.20
C VAL A 191 17.02 2.32 7.00
N LEU A 192 16.05 3.22 7.08
CA LEU A 192 16.09 4.39 7.94
C LEU A 192 15.14 4.17 9.11
N GLU A 193 15.60 4.49 10.32
CA GLU A 193 14.84 4.34 11.56
C GLU A 193 14.91 5.63 12.38
N TYR A 194 13.83 5.92 13.12
CA TYR A 194 13.70 7.05 14.05
C TYR A 194 14.09 6.66 15.48
#